data_AF-H1W3J0-F1
#
_entry.id   AF-H1W3J0-F1
#
_cell.length_a   1.000
_cell.length_b   1.000
_cell.length_c   1.000
_cell.angle_alpha   90.00
_cell.angle_beta   90.00
_cell.angle_gamma   90.00
#
_symmetry.space_group_name_H-M   'P 1'
#
loop_
_entity.id
_entity.type
_entity.pdbx_description
1 polymer ?
#
loop_
_entity_poly.entity_id
_entity_poly.type
_entity_poly.pdbx_seq_one_letter_code
_entity_poly.pdbx_strand_id
1 'polypeptide(L)'
;MIVSLILLVSIASTSWYPRVRNFFVNSVAMVYFSFWVPQIHRNIVRNCRRALTWQFMIGQSVLRLLPFAYFYVYDDNFLFAETDRRAFLVFCAWLWVQLWVLAFQYVLGPRFGIPKSWTPDAWDYHPVLREDGVESGGLPIGLLSEPGSPSLDRVQSGENRDGKGSSNLRAIDCAICREVLEVPVMRAGEEDPTAGGVVGVFTRRNYMVTPCRHIFHSACLEGWMRFRLQCPICREELPPL
;
A
#
# COMPACT_ATOMS: atom_id res chain seq x y z
N MET A 1 9.88 28.85 11.49
CA MET A 1 8.85 29.72 12.10
C MET A 1 8.02 29.00 13.16
N ILE A 2 7.34 27.88 12.83
CA ILE A 2 6.50 27.13 13.80
C ILE A 2 7.32 26.58 14.98
N VAL A 3 8.45 25.94 14.72
CA VAL A 3 9.32 25.39 15.78
C VAL A 3 9.83 26.50 16.71
N SER A 4 10.28 27.62 16.14
CA SER A 4 10.73 28.79 16.90
C SER A 4 9.62 29.35 17.80
N LEU A 5 8.38 29.40 17.31
CA LEU A 5 7.22 29.82 18.09
C LEU A 5 6.95 28.85 19.26
N ILE A 6 6.99 27.53 19.01
CA ILE A 6 6.80 26.51 20.05
C ILE A 6 7.87 26.65 21.14
N LEU A 7 9.13 26.88 20.76
CA LEU A 7 10.22 27.10 21.71
C LEU A 7 10.00 28.36 22.55
N LEU A 8 9.63 29.48 21.92
CA LEU A 8 9.33 30.73 22.63
C LEU A 8 8.17 30.58 23.62
N VAL A 9 7.08 29.93 23.21
CA VAL A 9 5.92 29.67 24.10
C VAL A 9 6.31 28.70 25.21
N SER A 10 7.15 27.71 24.94
CA SER A 10 7.64 26.77 25.97
C SER A 10 8.47 27.48 27.04
N ILE A 11 9.34 28.41 26.64
CA ILE A 11 10.08 29.25 27.59
C ILE A 11 9.12 30.14 28.38
N ALA A 12 8.18 30.81 27.71
CA ALA A 12 7.18 31.66 28.37
C ALA A 12 6.33 30.88 29.39
N SER A 13 6.02 29.61 29.10
CA SER A 13 5.21 28.74 29.97
C SER A 13 5.83 28.47 31.34
N THR A 14 7.14 28.67 31.50
CA THR A 14 7.82 28.55 32.81
C THR A 14 7.33 29.57 33.83
N SER A 15 6.82 30.71 33.35
CA SER A 15 6.24 31.77 34.19
C SER A 15 4.76 31.55 34.53
N TRP A 16 4.12 30.53 33.95
CA TRP A 16 2.69 30.30 34.11
C TRP A 16 2.36 29.53 35.40
N TYR A 17 1.10 29.60 35.80
CA TYR A 17 0.57 28.79 36.89
C TYR A 17 0.78 27.29 36.61
N PRO A 18 1.16 26.48 37.62
CA PRO A 18 1.54 25.08 37.43
C PRO A 18 0.51 24.24 36.66
N ARG A 19 -0.79 24.44 36.92
CA ARG A 19 -1.86 23.71 36.20
C ARG A 19 -1.88 24.01 34.71
N VAL A 20 -1.74 25.29 34.33
CA VAL A 20 -1.77 25.72 32.92
C VAL A 20 -0.49 25.29 32.21
N ARG A 21 0.65 25.44 32.88
CA ARG A 21 1.95 24.94 32.41
C ARG A 21 1.90 23.44 32.14
N ASN A 22 1.44 22.64 33.10
CA ASN A 22 1.41 21.18 32.98
C ASN A 22 0.45 20.75 31.86
N PHE A 23 -0.72 21.41 31.71
CA PHE A 23 -1.62 21.17 30.59
C PHE A 23 -0.97 21.47 29.22
N PHE A 24 -0.27 22.61 29.11
CA PHE A 24 0.44 22.98 27.89
C PHE A 24 1.55 21.98 27.54
N VAL A 25 2.44 21.67 28.50
CA VAL A 25 3.55 20.73 28.31
C VAL A 25 3.03 19.34 27.93
N ASN A 26 1.99 18.85 28.62
CA ASN A 26 1.37 17.56 28.32
C ASN A 26 0.73 17.55 26.92
N SER A 27 0.12 18.65 26.50
CA SER A 27 -0.45 18.78 25.15
C SER A 27 0.64 18.76 24.08
N VAL A 28 1.76 19.45 24.30
CA VAL A 28 2.91 19.41 23.39
C VAL A 28 3.51 18.01 23.33
N ALA A 29 3.67 17.34 24.47
CA ALA A 29 4.14 15.95 24.54
C ALA A 29 3.19 14.99 23.80
N MET A 30 1.88 15.17 23.92
CA MET A 30 0.88 14.36 23.20
C MET A 30 1.01 14.51 21.67
N VAL A 31 1.21 15.74 21.19
CA VAL A 31 1.48 15.98 19.75
C VAL A 31 2.80 15.32 19.33
N TYR A 32 3.86 15.44 20.13
CA TYR A 32 5.13 14.79 19.87
C TYR A 32 5.00 13.26 19.77
N PHE A 33 4.24 12.63 20.68
CA PHE A 33 3.98 11.20 20.67
C PHE A 33 3.00 10.74 19.60
N SER A 34 2.38 11.65 18.84
CA SER A 34 1.52 11.33 17.69
C SER A 34 2.31 11.10 16.39
N PHE A 35 3.62 10.80 16.50
CA PHE A 35 4.53 10.72 15.35
C PHE A 35 4.26 9.54 14.41
N TRP A 36 3.45 8.53 14.81
CA TRP A 36 3.00 7.47 13.90
C TRP A 36 1.76 7.84 13.09
N VAL A 37 1.00 8.89 13.48
CA VAL A 37 -0.21 9.31 12.76
C VAL A 37 0.07 9.66 11.28
N PRO A 38 1.15 10.42 10.92
CA PRO A 38 1.49 10.64 9.52
C PRO A 38 1.79 9.35 8.75
N GLN A 39 2.38 8.35 9.40
CA GLN A 39 2.67 7.05 8.78
C GLN A 39 1.38 6.25 8.54
N ILE A 40 0.46 6.23 9.50
CA ILE A 40 -0.88 5.62 9.38
C ILE A 40 -1.62 6.23 8.19
N HIS A 41 -1.63 7.57 8.10
CA HIS A 41 -2.24 8.31 6.99
C HIS A 41 -1.58 7.96 5.64
N ARG A 42 -0.24 7.94 5.60
CA ARG A 42 0.49 7.59 4.37
C ARG A 42 0.19 6.16 3.91
N ASN A 43 0.08 5.21 4.84
CA ASN A 43 -0.29 3.82 4.52
C ASN A 43 -1.68 3.76 3.88
N ILE A 44 -2.65 4.53 4.38
CA ILE A 44 -4.01 4.61 3.83
C ILE A 44 -3.99 5.11 2.39
N VAL A 45 -3.39 6.29 2.18
CA VAL A 45 -3.38 6.96 0.87
C VAL A 45 -2.66 6.10 -0.17
N ARG A 46 -1.49 5.57 0.19
CA ARG A 46 -0.66 4.75 -0.72
C ARG A 46 -1.01 3.27 -0.72
N ASN A 47 -2.03 2.83 0.01
CA ASN A 47 -2.39 1.41 0.16
C ASN A 47 -1.21 0.48 0.55
N CYS A 48 -0.15 0.98 1.19
CA CYS A 48 1.02 0.17 1.54
C CYS A 48 0.86 -0.56 2.87
N ARG A 49 1.05 -1.89 2.86
CA ARG A 49 1.01 -2.75 4.08
C ARG A 49 2.33 -2.84 4.84
N ARG A 50 3.47 -2.61 4.18
CA ARG A 50 4.82 -2.86 4.72
C ARG A 50 5.76 -1.68 4.50
N ALA A 51 5.41 -0.53 5.07
CA ALA A 51 6.24 0.66 4.94
C ALA A 51 7.47 0.65 5.87
N LEU A 52 7.34 0.11 7.09
CA LEU A 52 8.40 0.10 8.10
C LEU A 52 8.45 -1.27 8.82
N THR A 53 9.64 -1.66 9.27
CA THR A 53 9.83 -2.92 10.00
C THR A 53 9.33 -2.81 11.44
N TRP A 54 8.80 -3.90 12.00
CA TRP A 54 8.29 -3.94 13.38
C TRP A 54 9.36 -3.62 14.43
N GLN A 55 10.58 -4.12 14.21
CA GLN A 55 11.73 -3.82 15.08
C GLN A 55 12.03 -2.32 15.13
N PHE A 56 11.96 -1.64 13.98
CA PHE A 56 12.14 -0.19 13.92
C PHE A 56 11.01 0.55 14.65
N MET A 57 9.75 0.15 14.45
CA MET A 57 8.61 0.82 15.07
C MET A 57 8.62 0.69 16.61
N ILE A 58 8.88 -0.51 17.12
CA ILE A 58 8.99 -0.76 18.56
C ILE A 58 10.22 -0.03 19.12
N GLY A 59 11.38 -0.18 18.47
CA GLY A 59 12.63 0.46 18.91
C GLY A 59 12.52 1.99 18.97
N GLN A 60 11.97 2.63 17.93
CA GLN A 60 11.75 4.08 17.93
C GLN A 60 10.76 4.52 19.01
N SER A 61 9.69 3.76 19.23
CA SER A 61 8.70 4.10 20.26
C SER A 61 9.31 4.05 21.66
N VAL A 62 10.07 2.99 21.97
CA VAL A 62 10.74 2.83 23.27
C VAL A 62 11.81 3.91 23.47
N LEU A 63 12.69 4.12 22.49
CA LEU A 63 13.79 5.09 22.61
C LEU A 63 13.28 6.53 22.79
N ARG A 64 12.16 6.89 22.17
CA ARG A 64 11.56 8.23 22.32
C ARG A 64 10.77 8.38 23.62
N LEU A 65 10.19 7.29 24.12
CA LEU A 65 9.44 7.31 25.38
C LEU A 65 10.37 7.37 26.60
N LEU A 66 11.57 6.77 26.52
CA LEU A 66 12.48 6.62 27.66
C LEU A 66 12.90 7.95 28.32
N PRO A 67 13.32 9.01 27.59
CA PRO A 67 13.65 10.30 28.21
C PRO A 67 12.45 10.91 28.97
N PHE A 68 11.24 10.75 28.44
CA PHE A 68 10.03 11.21 29.10
C PHE A 68 9.68 10.36 30.32
N ALA A 69 9.90 9.05 30.25
CA ALA A 69 9.73 8.15 31.38
C ALA A 69 10.59 8.58 32.58
N TYR A 70 11.84 9.00 32.31
CA TYR A 70 12.72 9.55 33.35
C TYR A 70 12.09 10.78 34.01
N PHE A 71 11.70 11.81 33.26
CA PHE A 71 11.17 13.04 33.88
C PHE A 71 9.76 12.90 34.49
N TYR A 72 8.91 12.00 33.97
CA TYR A 72 7.52 11.88 34.43
C TYR A 72 7.32 10.84 35.52
N VAL A 73 8.26 9.91 35.71
CA VAL A 73 8.13 8.80 36.68
C VAL A 73 9.18 8.88 37.78
N TYR A 74 10.41 9.32 37.48
CA TYR A 74 11.48 9.38 38.47
C TYR A 74 11.42 10.68 39.27
N ASP A 75 11.15 10.54 40.58
CA ASP A 75 10.91 11.68 41.47
C ASP A 75 12.19 12.49 41.72
N ASP A 76 13.37 11.86 41.77
CA ASP A 76 14.66 12.52 42.00
C ASP A 76 15.39 12.91 40.69
N ASN A 77 14.64 13.38 39.70
CA ASN A 77 15.22 13.78 38.43
C ASN A 77 16.12 15.01 38.57
N PHE A 78 17.14 15.14 37.71
CA PHE A 78 18.14 16.22 37.84
C PHE A 78 17.56 17.64 37.69
N LEU A 79 16.40 17.79 37.04
CA LEU A 79 15.71 19.07 36.87
C LEU A 79 14.73 19.36 38.00
N PHE A 80 14.55 18.43 38.96
CA PHE A 80 13.53 18.48 40.00
C PHE A 80 12.14 18.83 39.44
N ALA A 81 11.85 18.35 38.23
CA ALA A 81 10.57 18.54 37.57
C ALA A 81 9.47 17.77 38.31
N GLU A 82 8.28 18.38 38.40
CA GLU A 82 7.09 17.73 38.97
C GLU A 82 6.75 16.45 38.18
N THR A 83 6.69 15.31 38.85
CA THR A 83 6.34 14.03 38.23
C THR A 83 4.83 13.91 38.04
N ASP A 84 4.41 13.50 36.84
CA ASP A 84 3.01 13.21 36.52
C ASP A 84 2.89 11.82 35.88
N ARG A 85 2.82 10.81 36.76
CA ARG A 85 2.69 9.40 36.35
C ARG A 85 1.41 9.14 35.55
N ARG A 86 0.34 9.92 35.79
CA ARG A 86 -0.94 9.76 35.07
C ARG A 86 -0.81 10.21 33.62
N ALA A 87 -0.20 11.37 33.40
CA ALA A 87 0.10 11.85 32.04
C ALA A 87 1.00 10.86 31.28
N PHE A 88 2.02 10.30 31.95
CA PHE A 88 2.87 9.29 31.33
C PHE A 88 2.11 8.03 30.89
N LEU A 89 1.20 7.52 31.73
CA LEU A 89 0.33 6.39 31.35
C LEU A 89 -0.55 6.71 30.14
N VAL A 90 -1.04 7.94 30.02
CA VAL A 90 -1.80 8.39 28.84
C VAL A 90 -0.92 8.36 27.58
N PHE A 91 0.33 8.82 27.65
CA PHE A 91 1.26 8.76 26.51
C PHE A 91 1.57 7.31 26.09
N CYS A 92 1.81 6.43 27.06
CA CYS A 92 1.99 5.00 26.81
C CYS A 92 0.77 4.38 26.12
N ALA A 93 -0.43 4.65 26.65
CA ALA A 93 -1.69 4.17 26.07
C ALA A 93 -1.90 4.72 24.65
N TRP A 94 -1.59 5.99 24.42
CA TRP A 94 -1.72 6.60 23.09
C TRP A 94 -0.76 6.02 22.06
N LEU A 95 0.51 5.79 22.44
CA LEU A 95 1.46 5.10 21.58
C LEU A 95 1.04 3.66 21.29
N TRP A 96 0.52 2.97 22.31
CA TRP A 96 -0.01 1.63 22.17
C TRP A 96 -1.15 1.57 21.16
N VAL A 97 -2.12 2.49 21.24
CA VAL A 97 -3.20 2.61 20.25
C VAL A 97 -2.66 2.82 18.84
N GLN A 98 -1.69 3.72 18.65
CA GLN A 98 -1.08 3.95 17.33
C GLN A 98 -0.41 2.68 16.77
N LEU A 99 0.33 1.93 17.60
CA LEU A 99 0.95 0.68 17.18
C LEU A 99 -0.08 -0.41 16.84
N TRP A 100 -1.18 -0.49 17.59
CA TRP A 100 -2.30 -1.38 17.25
C TRP A 100 -2.97 -1.00 15.94
N VAL A 101 -3.19 0.28 15.67
CA VAL A 101 -3.72 0.73 14.38
C VAL A 101 -2.80 0.29 13.25
N LEU A 102 -1.49 0.46 13.39
CA LEU A 102 -0.50 -0.04 12.42
C LEU A 102 -0.52 -1.57 12.30
N ALA A 103 -0.75 -2.30 13.39
CA ALA A 103 -0.88 -3.76 13.39
C ALA A 103 -2.14 -4.20 12.61
N PHE A 104 -3.27 -3.53 12.83
CA PHE A 104 -4.50 -3.79 12.08
C PHE A 104 -4.32 -3.45 10.61
N GLN A 105 -3.64 -2.36 10.26
CA GLN A 105 -3.31 -2.05 8.86
C GLN A 105 -2.45 -3.13 8.19
N TYR A 106 -1.57 -3.80 8.96
CA TYR A 106 -0.76 -4.91 8.46
C TYR A 106 -1.59 -6.17 8.18
N VAL A 107 -2.52 -6.52 9.08
CA VAL A 107 -3.33 -7.76 9.00
C VAL A 107 -4.54 -7.60 8.07
N LEU A 108 -5.35 -6.56 8.29
CA LEU A 108 -6.63 -6.33 7.60
C LEU A 108 -6.46 -5.49 6.33
N GLY A 109 -5.31 -4.83 6.19
CA GLY A 109 -4.99 -3.93 5.09
C GLY A 109 -5.13 -2.45 5.47
N PRO A 110 -4.48 -1.54 4.72
CA PRO A 110 -4.31 -0.14 5.16
C PRO A 110 -5.61 0.66 5.15
N ARG A 111 -6.56 0.29 4.28
CA ARG A 111 -7.85 0.96 4.09
C ARG A 111 -9.00 0.32 4.91
N PHE A 112 -8.67 -0.50 5.90
CA PHE A 112 -9.66 -1.13 6.77
C PHE A 112 -10.51 -0.07 7.48
N GLY A 113 -11.85 -0.15 7.33
CA GLY A 113 -12.80 0.77 7.95
C GLY A 113 -12.92 2.15 7.29
N ILE A 114 -12.31 2.38 6.12
CA ILE A 114 -12.31 3.68 5.44
C ILE A 114 -13.31 3.68 4.26
N PRO A 115 -14.22 4.67 4.16
CA PRO A 115 -15.10 4.81 3.01
C PRO A 115 -14.31 4.98 1.71
N LYS A 116 -14.78 4.35 0.63
CA LYS A 116 -14.10 4.39 -0.68
C LYS A 116 -13.90 5.82 -1.20
N SER A 117 -14.81 6.74 -0.89
CA SER A 117 -14.75 8.14 -1.33
C SER A 117 -13.63 8.96 -0.69
N TRP A 118 -13.03 8.51 0.41
CA TRP A 118 -12.00 9.27 1.14
C TRP A 118 -10.57 8.95 0.67
N THR A 119 -10.42 7.94 -0.18
CA THR A 119 -9.11 7.49 -0.67
C THR A 119 -9.10 7.48 -2.19
N PRO A 120 -7.97 7.85 -2.83
CA PRO A 120 -7.86 7.69 -4.27
C PRO A 120 -8.04 6.22 -4.65
N ASP A 121 -8.72 5.97 -5.77
CA ASP A 121 -8.93 4.62 -6.26
C ASP A 121 -7.59 3.93 -6.47
N ALA A 122 -7.44 2.73 -5.90
CA ALA A 122 -6.25 1.92 -6.12
C ALA A 122 -6.33 1.35 -7.54
N TRP A 123 -5.20 1.34 -8.25
CA TRP A 123 -5.15 0.75 -9.58
C TRP A 123 -5.42 -0.76 -9.49
N ASP A 124 -6.41 -1.24 -10.23
CA ASP A 124 -6.66 -2.68 -10.35
C ASP A 124 -5.64 -3.28 -11.32
N TYR A 125 -4.60 -3.88 -10.76
CA TYR A 125 -3.56 -4.57 -11.52
C TYR A 125 -4.06 -5.82 -12.25
N HIS A 126 -5.24 -6.33 -11.93
CA HIS A 126 -5.74 -7.56 -12.53
C HIS A 126 -6.98 -7.29 -13.38
N PRO A 127 -7.08 -6.29 -14.27
CA PRO A 127 -8.35 -5.97 -14.92
C PRO A 127 -8.92 -7.16 -15.72
N VAL A 128 -10.25 -7.26 -15.78
CA VAL A 128 -10.92 -8.21 -16.67
C VAL A 128 -10.77 -7.67 -18.11
N LEU A 129 -10.10 -8.43 -18.96
CA LEU A 129 -9.85 -8.02 -20.35
C LEU A 129 -11.03 -8.48 -21.23
N ARG A 130 -11.70 -7.53 -21.88
CA ARG A 130 -12.80 -7.76 -22.82
C ARG A 130 -12.44 -7.24 -24.20
N GLU A 131 -12.87 -7.93 -25.24
CA GLU A 131 -12.66 -7.52 -26.64
C GLU A 131 -13.36 -6.17 -26.97
N ASP A 132 -14.49 -5.86 -26.34
CA ASP A 132 -15.19 -4.55 -26.50
C ASP A 132 -14.38 -3.36 -25.98
N GLY A 133 -13.43 -3.62 -25.08
CA GLY A 133 -12.56 -2.58 -24.53
C GLY A 133 -11.57 -2.03 -25.55
N VAL A 134 -11.33 -2.72 -26.67
CA VAL A 134 -10.36 -2.35 -27.72
C VAL A 134 -10.55 -0.92 -28.21
N GLU A 135 -11.78 -0.51 -28.50
CA GLU A 135 -12.09 0.81 -29.09
C GLU A 135 -11.91 1.97 -28.11
N SER A 136 -11.98 1.68 -26.81
CA SER A 136 -11.71 2.65 -25.72
C SER A 136 -10.22 2.73 -25.33
N GLY A 137 -9.35 2.03 -26.05
CA GLY A 137 -7.93 1.85 -25.70
C GLY A 137 -7.72 0.88 -24.52
N GLY A 138 -8.68 -0.01 -24.24
CA GLY A 138 -8.71 -0.90 -23.09
C GLY A 138 -7.86 -2.17 -23.22
N LEU A 139 -7.38 -2.54 -24.41
CA LEU A 139 -6.46 -3.66 -24.53
C LEU A 139 -5.01 -3.25 -24.24
N PRO A 140 -4.29 -4.07 -23.44
CA PRO A 140 -2.87 -3.89 -23.22
C PRO A 140 -2.05 -3.92 -24.51
N ILE A 141 -0.95 -3.18 -24.50
CA ILE A 141 0.02 -3.09 -25.58
C ILE A 141 0.60 -4.49 -25.83
N GLY A 142 0.46 -5.00 -27.06
CA GLY A 142 0.80 -6.37 -27.44
C GLY A 142 -0.40 -7.28 -27.72
N LEU A 143 -1.61 -6.91 -27.26
CA LEU A 143 -2.88 -7.59 -27.61
C LEU A 143 -3.66 -6.91 -28.74
N LEU A 144 -3.22 -5.71 -29.14
CA LEU A 144 -3.74 -5.01 -30.31
C LEU A 144 -3.15 -5.67 -31.56
N SER A 145 -3.82 -6.71 -32.08
CA SER A 145 -3.50 -7.20 -33.42
C SER A 145 -4.06 -6.21 -34.45
N GLU A 146 -3.20 -5.65 -35.29
CA GLU A 146 -3.65 -5.14 -36.59
C GLU A 146 -4.26 -6.31 -37.39
N PRO A 147 -5.35 -6.09 -38.14
CA PRO A 147 -5.91 -7.13 -39.00
C PRO A 147 -4.91 -7.42 -40.14
N GLY A 148 -4.03 -8.41 -39.94
CA GLY A 148 -3.10 -8.89 -40.96
C GLY A 148 -1.68 -9.23 -40.51
N SER A 149 -1.30 -9.06 -39.23
CA SER A 149 0.03 -9.50 -38.78
C SER A 149 0.04 -11.02 -38.52
N PRO A 150 1.08 -11.76 -38.96
CA PRO A 150 1.13 -13.19 -38.77
C PRO A 150 1.26 -13.48 -37.28
N SER A 151 0.28 -14.20 -36.72
CA SER A 151 0.49 -14.88 -35.45
C SER A 151 1.73 -15.74 -35.60
N LEU A 152 2.62 -15.71 -34.61
CA LEU A 152 3.64 -16.74 -34.49
C LEU A 152 2.92 -18.05 -34.18
N ASP A 153 2.41 -18.71 -35.21
CA ASP A 153 1.99 -20.10 -35.18
C ASP A 153 3.26 -20.94 -34.98
N ARG A 154 3.66 -21.10 -33.72
CA ARG A 154 4.72 -22.03 -33.37
C ARG A 154 4.15 -23.44 -33.37
N VAL A 155 4.32 -24.11 -34.51
CA VAL A 155 4.35 -25.57 -34.75
C VAL A 155 3.83 -26.42 -33.58
N GLN A 156 2.56 -26.80 -33.64
CA GLN A 156 2.02 -27.87 -32.82
C GLN A 156 2.21 -29.19 -33.58
N SER A 157 3.30 -29.91 -33.28
CA SER A 157 3.38 -31.33 -33.59
C SER A 157 2.53 -32.09 -32.58
N GLY A 158 1.46 -32.75 -33.04
CA GLY A 158 0.84 -33.84 -32.30
C GLY A 158 -0.66 -33.70 -32.01
N GLU A 159 -1.43 -34.34 -32.89
CA GLU A 159 -2.58 -35.20 -32.59
C GLU A 159 -3.94 -34.58 -32.18
N ASN A 160 -4.91 -34.79 -33.07
CA ASN A 160 -6.35 -34.66 -32.92
C ASN A 160 -6.88 -34.97 -31.51
N ARG A 161 -7.53 -33.99 -30.88
CA ARG A 161 -8.69 -34.21 -30.00
C ARG A 161 -9.71 -33.10 -30.14
N ASP A 162 -10.88 -33.46 -30.64
CA ASP A 162 -12.13 -32.71 -30.54
C ASP A 162 -12.39 -32.29 -29.09
N GLY A 163 -12.60 -30.99 -28.87
CA GLY A 163 -12.78 -30.39 -27.55
C GLY A 163 -13.45 -29.03 -27.62
N LYS A 164 -14.78 -29.06 -27.66
CA LYS A 164 -15.71 -27.92 -27.57
C LYS A 164 -15.42 -27.06 -26.33
N GLY A 165 -14.93 -25.83 -26.53
CA GLY A 165 -14.76 -24.82 -25.47
C GLY A 165 -13.53 -23.93 -25.64
N SER A 166 -13.34 -23.30 -26.80
CA SER A 166 -12.17 -22.42 -27.04
C SER A 166 -12.34 -21.09 -26.31
N SER A 167 -11.95 -21.04 -25.04
CA SER A 167 -11.68 -19.79 -24.33
C SER A 167 -10.66 -18.97 -25.11
N ASN A 168 -10.96 -17.70 -25.40
CA ASN A 168 -10.13 -16.75 -26.13
C ASN A 168 -8.83 -16.40 -25.37
N LEU A 169 -7.89 -17.34 -25.30
CA LEU A 169 -6.57 -17.14 -24.72
C LEU A 169 -5.65 -16.47 -25.75
N ARG A 170 -4.90 -15.47 -25.31
CA ARG A 170 -3.89 -14.77 -26.11
C ARG A 170 -2.53 -14.95 -25.46
N ALA A 171 -1.53 -15.34 -26.23
CA ALA A 171 -0.17 -15.52 -25.77
C ALA A 171 0.65 -14.24 -26.01
N ILE A 172 1.39 -13.78 -25.01
CA ILE A 172 2.29 -12.62 -25.07
C ILE A 172 3.59 -12.97 -24.35
N ASP A 173 4.72 -12.46 -24.80
CA ASP A 173 5.99 -12.64 -24.09
C ASP A 173 6.12 -11.67 -22.90
N CYS A 174 6.41 -12.20 -21.71
CA CYS A 174 6.68 -11.37 -20.55
C CYS A 174 8.11 -10.78 -20.63
N ALA A 175 8.25 -9.46 -20.71
CA ALA A 175 9.58 -8.83 -20.86
C ALA A 175 10.52 -9.00 -19.64
N ILE A 176 10.02 -9.47 -18.49
CA ILE A 176 10.83 -9.70 -17.28
C ILE A 176 11.50 -11.08 -17.33
N CYS A 177 10.72 -12.15 -17.49
CA CYS A 177 11.25 -13.53 -17.49
C CYS A 177 11.51 -14.09 -18.90
N ARG A 178 10.99 -13.45 -19.95
CA ARG A 178 11.06 -13.89 -21.35
C ARG A 178 10.36 -15.22 -21.63
N GLU A 179 9.39 -15.58 -20.80
CA GLU A 179 8.52 -16.74 -21.00
C GLU A 179 7.14 -16.29 -21.49
N VAL A 180 6.45 -17.20 -22.17
CA VAL A 180 5.12 -16.98 -22.73
C VAL A 180 4.10 -16.86 -21.60
N LEU A 181 3.37 -15.76 -21.60
CA LEU A 181 2.25 -15.47 -20.71
C LEU A 181 0.94 -15.64 -21.48
N GLU A 182 0.08 -16.53 -21.00
CA GLU A 182 -1.27 -16.72 -21.52
C GLU A 182 -2.27 -15.84 -20.79
N VAL A 183 -3.02 -15.04 -21.55
CA VAL A 183 -3.97 -14.06 -21.03
C VAL A 183 -5.36 -14.35 -21.59
N PRO A 184 -6.36 -14.66 -20.75
CA PRO A 184 -7.74 -14.82 -21.20
C PRO A 184 -8.35 -13.45 -21.55
N VAL A 185 -8.90 -13.32 -22.75
CA VAL A 185 -9.63 -12.14 -23.22
C VAL A 185 -11.08 -12.54 -23.48
N MET A 186 -12.07 -11.90 -22.86
CA MET A 186 -13.47 -12.32 -23.00
C MET A 186 -14.12 -11.69 -24.23
N ARG A 187 -15.02 -12.43 -24.88
CA ARG A 187 -15.77 -11.93 -26.04
C ARG A 187 -16.80 -10.87 -25.64
N ALA A 188 -17.14 -10.06 -26.63
CA ALA A 188 -18.23 -9.10 -26.58
C ALA A 188 -19.54 -9.73 -26.09
N GLY A 189 -20.12 -9.22 -24.99
CA GLY A 189 -21.41 -9.69 -24.49
C GLY A 189 -21.43 -11.03 -23.74
N GLU A 190 -20.28 -11.66 -23.47
CA GLU A 190 -20.20 -12.84 -22.60
C GLU A 190 -20.31 -12.43 -21.11
N GLU A 191 -21.14 -13.13 -20.33
CA GLU A 191 -21.30 -12.87 -18.90
C GLU A 191 -19.98 -13.11 -18.15
N ASP A 192 -19.72 -12.30 -17.12
CA ASP A 192 -18.46 -12.35 -16.39
C ASP A 192 -18.30 -13.74 -15.72
N PRO A 193 -17.33 -14.59 -16.12
CA PRO A 193 -17.14 -15.92 -15.56
C PRO A 193 -16.71 -15.87 -14.09
N THR A 194 -16.31 -14.68 -13.59
CA THR A 194 -16.11 -14.44 -12.16
C THR A 194 -17.41 -14.50 -11.34
N ALA A 195 -18.58 -14.38 -11.99
CA ALA A 195 -19.88 -14.61 -11.36
C ALA A 195 -20.24 -16.10 -11.20
N GLY A 196 -19.56 -17.00 -11.94
CA GLY A 196 -19.97 -18.41 -12.05
C GLY A 196 -19.03 -19.47 -11.46
N GLY A 197 -17.76 -19.16 -11.16
CA GLY A 197 -16.86 -20.19 -10.61
C GLY A 197 -15.46 -19.76 -10.19
N VAL A 198 -14.91 -20.49 -9.22
CA VAL A 198 -13.59 -20.25 -8.61
C VAL A 198 -12.44 -20.26 -9.63
N VAL A 199 -12.54 -21.03 -10.71
CA VAL A 199 -11.48 -21.20 -11.71
C VAL A 199 -11.18 -19.91 -12.48
N GLY A 200 -12.21 -19.14 -12.87
CA GLY A 200 -12.04 -17.86 -13.57
C GLY A 200 -11.35 -16.79 -12.72
N VAL A 201 -11.54 -16.85 -11.39
CA VAL A 201 -10.88 -15.94 -10.44
C VAL A 201 -9.38 -16.23 -10.31
N PHE A 202 -8.98 -17.50 -10.38
CA PHE A 202 -7.57 -17.90 -10.30
C PHE A 202 -6.78 -17.53 -11.57
N THR A 203 -7.36 -17.71 -12.76
CA THR A 203 -6.69 -17.36 -14.02
C THR A 203 -6.43 -15.85 -14.13
N ARG A 204 -7.33 -15.01 -13.62
CA ARG A 204 -7.19 -13.54 -13.55
C ARG A 204 -5.98 -13.08 -12.70
N ARG A 205 -5.55 -13.90 -11.74
CA ARG A 205 -4.43 -13.59 -10.84
C ARG A 205 -3.05 -13.96 -11.40
N ASN A 206 -2.96 -14.55 -12.60
CA ASN A 206 -1.68 -14.96 -13.20
C ASN A 206 -1.00 -13.85 -14.02
N TYR A 207 -1.74 -12.83 -14.44
CA TYR A 207 -1.20 -11.67 -15.14
C TYR A 207 -1.50 -10.37 -14.39
N MET A 208 -0.63 -9.38 -14.56
CA MET A 208 -0.85 -8.00 -14.10
C MET A 208 -0.75 -7.02 -15.27
N VAL A 209 -1.63 -6.02 -15.28
CA VAL A 209 -1.67 -4.93 -16.26
C VAL A 209 -1.34 -3.62 -15.55
N THR A 210 -0.33 -2.91 -16.04
CA THR A 210 0.08 -1.61 -15.51
C THR A 210 -0.83 -0.47 -16.01
N PRO A 211 -0.82 0.72 -15.37
CA PRO A 211 -1.52 1.90 -15.88
C PRO A 211 -1.10 2.32 -17.29
N CYS A 212 0.18 2.09 -17.62
CA CYS A 212 0.72 2.28 -18.95
C CYS A 212 0.40 1.13 -19.93
N ARG A 213 -0.49 0.19 -19.54
CA ARG A 213 -1.02 -0.89 -20.38
C ARG A 213 -0.02 -1.95 -20.82
N HIS A 214 1.04 -2.19 -20.07
CA HIS A 214 1.94 -3.32 -20.29
C HIS A 214 1.52 -4.52 -19.42
N ILE A 215 1.63 -5.74 -19.95
CA ILE A 215 1.28 -6.97 -19.23
C ILE A 215 2.53 -7.74 -18.82
N PHE A 216 2.50 -8.31 -17.61
CA PHE A 216 3.53 -9.20 -17.11
C PHE A 216 2.89 -10.35 -16.30
N HIS A 217 3.66 -11.41 -16.05
CA HIS A 217 3.29 -12.37 -15.00
C HIS A 217 3.18 -11.64 -13.66
N SER A 218 2.17 -12.00 -12.87
CA SER A 218 1.96 -11.41 -11.53
C SER A 218 3.19 -11.55 -10.64
N ALA A 219 3.80 -12.73 -10.62
CA ALA A 219 5.01 -12.99 -9.83
C ALA A 219 6.20 -12.14 -10.29
N CYS A 220 6.34 -11.93 -11.61
CA CYS A 220 7.43 -11.13 -12.17
C CYS A 220 7.27 -9.64 -11.83
N LEU A 221 6.08 -9.09 -12.02
CA LEU A 221 5.84 -7.67 -11.73
C LEU A 221 5.86 -7.39 -10.23
N GLU A 222 5.29 -8.27 -9.39
CA GLU A 222 5.37 -8.15 -7.93
C GLU A 222 6.83 -8.17 -7.45
N GLY A 223 7.64 -9.09 -7.98
CA GLY A 223 9.07 -9.16 -7.71
C GLY A 223 9.79 -7.87 -8.10
N TRP A 224 9.50 -7.33 -9.29
CA TRP A 224 10.08 -6.08 -9.78
C TRP A 224 9.69 -4.86 -8.93
N MET A 225 8.42 -4.75 -8.55
CA MET A 225 7.88 -3.64 -7.75
C MET A 225 8.49 -3.55 -6.34
N ARG A 226 9.03 -4.66 -5.81
CA ARG A 226 9.81 -4.65 -4.55
C ARG A 226 11.13 -3.89 -4.68
N PHE A 227 11.70 -3.79 -5.89
CA PHE A 227 12.94 -3.06 -6.16
C PHE A 227 12.69 -1.66 -6.74
N ARG A 228 11.79 -1.55 -7.73
CA ARG A 228 11.48 -0.29 -8.41
C ARG A 228 10.00 -0.21 -8.78
N LEU A 229 9.34 0.86 -8.39
CA LEU A 229 7.96 1.19 -8.80
C LEU A 229 7.95 1.90 -10.17
N GLN A 230 8.55 1.27 -11.19
CA GLN A 230 8.58 1.77 -12.56
C GLN A 230 8.34 0.63 -13.53
N CYS A 231 7.59 0.88 -14.61
CA CYS A 231 7.33 -0.12 -15.63
C CYS A 231 8.65 -0.58 -16.30
N PRO A 232 8.92 -1.89 -16.41
CA PRO A 232 10.12 -2.40 -17.08
C PRO A 232 10.25 -2.00 -18.56
N ILE A 233 9.12 -1.72 -19.23
CA ILE A 233 9.10 -1.41 -20.66
C ILE A 233 9.21 0.10 -20.90
N CYS A 234 8.29 0.90 -20.37
CA CYS A 234 8.24 2.34 -20.64
C CYS A 234 8.74 3.26 -19.52
N ARG A 235 9.14 2.71 -18.37
CA ARG A 235 9.64 3.45 -17.19
C ARG A 235 8.64 4.42 -16.52
N GLU A 236 7.36 4.37 -16.90
CA GLU A 236 6.28 5.08 -16.20
C GLU A 236 6.21 4.66 -14.73
N GLU A 237 5.92 5.61 -13.83
CA GLU A 237 5.80 5.31 -12.39
C GLU A 237 4.58 4.44 -12.11
N LEU A 238 4.77 3.38 -11.32
CA LEU A 238 3.71 2.44 -10.97
C LEU A 238 3.14 2.75 -9.58
N PRO A 239 1.81 2.76 -9.42
CA PRO A 239 1.18 2.75 -8.11
C PRO A 239 1.69 1.58 -7.25
N PRO A 240 1.86 1.74 -5.94
CA PRO A 240 2.15 0.62 -5.06
C PRO A 240 0.97 -0.37 -4.99
N LEU A 241 1.27 -1.65 -4.75
CA LEU A 241 0.31 -2.73 -4.49
C LEU A 241 -0.37 -2.57 -3.12
#